data_AF-A0A7S4U6S4-F1
#
_entry.id   AF-A0A7S4U6S4-F1
#
_cell.length_a   1.000
_cell.length_b   1.000
_cell.length_c   1.000
_cell.angle_alpha   90.00
_cell.angle_beta   90.00
_cell.angle_gamma   90.00
#
_symmetry.space_group_name_H-M   'P 1'
#
loop_
_entity.id
_entity.type
_entity.pdbx_description
1 polymer ?
#
loop_
_entity_poly.entity_id
_entity_poly.type
_entity_poly.pdbx_seq_one_letter_code
_entity_poly.pdbx_strand_id
1 'polypeptide(L)'
;TREQREGVLVFWLLLLLPKVVKMESFDDDDLEKELEQLTKQQEEEELVIHDIVIIGGGIMGVSTAYFLSKHHNIKPLILEARQIAWAASGKAGGFLAKGWAQGASGVFADAAFDFHEHLAKELEGEKNYQYRKLTTLELFIPKEQEGEGEEEREELGEKEK
;
A
#
# COMPACT_ATOMS: atom_id res chain seq x y z
N THR A 1 -49.23 30.78 9.79
CA THR A 1 -48.81 29.49 10.37
C THR A 1 -48.70 28.46 9.26
N ARG A 2 -47.49 28.21 8.77
CA ARG A 2 -47.16 27.10 7.87
C ARG A 2 -45.89 26.47 8.42
N GLU A 3 -46.03 25.25 8.91
CA GLU A 3 -44.99 24.43 9.50
C GLU A 3 -44.26 23.72 8.35
N GLN A 4 -42.99 24.06 8.12
CA GLN A 4 -42.09 23.28 7.27
C GLN A 4 -41.33 22.31 8.16
N ARG A 5 -41.46 21.02 7.87
CA ARG A 5 -40.57 19.97 8.40
C ARG A 5 -39.82 19.38 7.21
N GLU A 6 -38.49 19.48 7.25
CA GLU A 6 -37.62 18.79 6.30
C GLU A 6 -37.45 17.35 6.76
N GLY A 7 -37.85 16.40 5.92
CA GLY A 7 -37.58 14.98 6.09
C GLY A 7 -36.63 14.52 4.99
N VAL A 8 -35.50 13.94 5.36
CA VAL A 8 -34.58 13.31 4.41
C VAL A 8 -35.08 11.89 4.16
N LEU A 9 -35.56 11.65 2.94
CA LEU A 9 -35.94 10.33 2.45
C LEU A 9 -34.65 9.51 2.29
N VAL A 10 -34.39 8.59 3.21
CA VAL A 10 -33.28 7.62 3.13
C VAL A 10 -33.62 6.58 2.06
N PHE A 11 -33.55 7.00 0.80
CA PHE A 11 -33.86 6.18 -0.37
C PHE A 11 -32.60 5.47 -0.93
N TRP A 12 -31.46 5.59 -0.26
CA TRP A 12 -30.16 5.15 -0.79
C TRP A 12 -29.67 3.79 -0.28
N LEU A 13 -30.41 3.13 0.65
CA LEU A 13 -30.01 1.83 1.19
C LEU A 13 -30.56 0.62 0.40
N LEU A 14 -31.30 0.84 -0.68
CA LEU A 14 -31.96 -0.24 -1.44
C LEU A 14 -31.30 -0.58 -2.78
N LEU A 15 -30.17 0.05 -3.13
CA LEU A 15 -29.45 -0.20 -4.39
C LEU A 15 -28.25 -1.16 -4.26
N LEU A 16 -28.02 -1.77 -3.09
CA LEU A 16 -26.91 -2.71 -2.85
C LEU A 16 -27.30 -4.18 -2.84
N LEU A 17 -28.53 -4.54 -3.22
CA LEU A 17 -28.92 -5.95 -3.39
C LEU A 17 -28.93 -6.32 -4.88
N PRO A 18 -27.90 -7.02 -5.39
CA PRO A 18 -27.99 -7.66 -6.68
C PRO A 18 -28.75 -8.97 -6.49
N LYS A 19 -30.05 -8.95 -6.75
CA LYS A 19 -30.80 -10.07 -7.35
C LYS A 19 -32.24 -9.65 -7.59
N VAL A 20 -32.49 -9.31 -8.86
CA VAL A 20 -33.82 -9.32 -9.46
C VAL A 20 -34.39 -10.72 -9.27
N VAL A 21 -35.31 -10.89 -8.32
CA VAL A 21 -36.17 -12.08 -8.25
C VAL A 21 -37.32 -11.86 -9.23
N LYS A 22 -37.45 -12.81 -10.15
CA LYS A 22 -38.49 -12.85 -11.18
C LYS A 22 -39.85 -12.93 -10.48
N MET A 23 -40.74 -12.00 -10.82
CA MET A 23 -42.08 -11.90 -10.27
C MET A 23 -43.01 -12.90 -10.99
N GLU A 24 -42.95 -14.16 -10.59
CA GLU A 24 -44.04 -15.12 -10.77
C GLU A 24 -44.74 -15.26 -9.41
N SER A 25 -46.07 -15.30 -9.42
CA SER A 25 -46.94 -15.26 -8.24
C SER A 25 -46.43 -16.15 -7.11
N PHE A 26 -45.97 -15.52 -6.03
CA PHE A 26 -45.46 -16.15 -4.82
C PHE A 26 -46.53 -15.99 -3.75
N ASP A 27 -46.97 -17.10 -3.14
CA ASP A 27 -47.93 -17.06 -2.04
C ASP A 27 -47.30 -16.34 -0.84
N ASP A 28 -48.08 -15.51 -0.12
CA ASP A 28 -47.57 -14.66 0.98
C ASP A 28 -46.79 -15.46 2.06
N ASP A 29 -47.13 -16.74 2.26
CA ASP A 29 -46.45 -17.66 3.19
C ASP A 29 -44.99 -17.99 2.82
N ASP A 30 -44.61 -17.88 1.55
CA ASP A 30 -43.26 -18.17 1.08
C ASP A 30 -42.32 -16.96 1.25
N LEU A 31 -42.88 -15.73 1.21
CA LEU A 31 -42.13 -14.49 1.47
C LEU A 31 -41.73 -14.35 2.94
N GLU A 32 -42.62 -14.72 3.87
CA GLU A 32 -42.32 -14.66 5.31
C GLU A 32 -41.18 -15.61 5.69
N LYS A 33 -41.12 -16.80 5.08
CA LYS A 33 -40.04 -17.76 5.31
C LYS A 33 -38.71 -17.30 4.71
N GLU A 34 -38.73 -16.68 3.54
CA GLU A 34 -37.52 -16.14 2.91
C GLU A 34 -36.99 -14.94 3.71
N LEU A 35 -37.88 -14.07 4.21
CA LEU A 35 -37.53 -12.97 5.11
C LEU A 35 -37.00 -13.48 6.46
N GLU A 36 -37.60 -14.51 7.07
CA GLU A 36 -37.06 -15.14 8.28
C GLU A 36 -35.67 -15.75 8.05
N GLN A 37 -35.43 -16.36 6.89
CA GLN A 37 -34.11 -16.89 6.54
C GLN A 37 -33.07 -15.78 6.34
N LEU A 38 -33.44 -14.69 5.65
CA LEU A 38 -32.56 -13.55 5.46
C LEU A 38 -32.26 -12.83 6.78
N THR A 39 -33.25 -12.72 7.66
CA THR A 39 -33.08 -12.10 8.98
C THR A 39 -32.18 -12.97 9.87
N LYS A 40 -32.36 -14.30 9.86
CA LYS A 40 -31.47 -15.25 10.55
C LYS A 40 -30.04 -15.24 9.98
N GLN A 41 -29.89 -15.10 8.68
CA GLN A 41 -28.58 -14.97 8.04
C GLN A 41 -27.86 -13.68 8.42
N GLN A 42 -28.60 -12.60 8.70
CA GLN A 42 -28.02 -11.35 9.20
C GLN A 42 -27.73 -11.37 10.71
N GLU A 43 -28.50 -12.12 11.51
CA GLU A 43 -28.31 -12.21 12.96
C GLU A 43 -27.14 -13.12 13.39
N GLU A 44 -26.61 -13.98 12.50
CA GLU A 44 -25.43 -14.81 12.76
C GLU A 44 -24.09 -14.16 12.38
N GLU A 45 -24.07 -12.94 11.83
CA GLU A 45 -22.83 -12.15 11.74
C GLU A 45 -22.47 -11.61 13.12
N GLU A 46 -21.76 -12.42 13.90
CA GLU A 46 -21.10 -11.99 15.13
C GLU A 46 -20.27 -10.74 14.82
N LEU A 47 -20.63 -9.61 15.43
CA LEU A 47 -19.88 -8.36 15.31
C LEU A 47 -18.49 -8.55 15.94
N VAL A 48 -17.51 -8.91 15.11
CA VAL A 48 -16.12 -9.08 15.55
C VAL A 48 -15.50 -7.71 15.78
N ILE A 49 -15.42 -7.32 17.05
CA ILE A 49 -14.73 -6.10 17.48
C ILE A 49 -13.22 -6.34 17.40
N HIS A 50 -12.51 -5.40 16.76
CA HIS A 50 -11.05 -5.41 16.64
C HIS A 50 -10.48 -4.16 17.29
N ASP A 51 -9.43 -4.31 18.09
CA ASP A 51 -8.74 -3.19 18.75
C ASP A 51 -7.98 -2.31 17.75
N ILE A 52 -7.44 -2.92 16.69
CA ILE A 52 -6.64 -2.27 15.67
C ILE A 52 -7.11 -2.73 14.29
N VAL A 53 -7.39 -1.75 13.43
CA VAL A 53 -7.69 -1.97 12.01
C VAL A 53 -6.62 -1.26 11.18
N ILE A 54 -6.01 -2.01 10.26
CA ILE A 54 -4.99 -1.54 9.33
C ILE A 54 -5.62 -1.45 7.93
N ILE A 55 -5.61 -0.25 7.34
CA ILE A 55 -6.13 -0.02 6.00
C ILE A 55 -4.97 -0.11 5.00
N GLY A 56 -5.00 -1.13 4.15
CA GLY A 56 -4.02 -1.41 3.11
C GLY A 56 -3.19 -2.67 3.38
N GLY A 57 -3.28 -3.63 2.47
CA GLY A 57 -2.55 -4.90 2.47
C GLY A 57 -1.22 -4.86 1.72
N GLY A 58 -0.58 -3.69 1.65
CA GLY A 58 0.78 -3.53 1.09
C GLY A 58 1.86 -3.94 2.10
N ILE A 59 3.14 -3.83 1.69
CA ILE A 59 4.28 -4.22 2.54
C ILE A 59 4.25 -3.52 3.92
N MET A 60 3.92 -2.22 3.95
CA MET A 60 3.84 -1.46 5.21
C MET A 60 2.72 -1.98 6.13
N GLY A 61 1.55 -2.29 5.57
CA GLY A 61 0.41 -2.77 6.36
C GLY A 61 0.64 -4.18 6.90
N VAL A 62 1.13 -5.09 6.05
CA VAL A 62 1.46 -6.47 6.45
C VAL A 62 2.62 -6.50 7.45
N SER A 63 3.68 -5.71 7.24
CA SER A 63 4.78 -5.61 8.20
C SER A 63 4.30 -5.07 9.55
N THR A 64 3.45 -4.04 9.55
CA THR A 64 2.87 -3.50 10.80
C THR A 64 2.06 -4.56 11.52
N ALA A 65 1.18 -5.27 10.81
CA ALA A 65 0.38 -6.35 11.39
C ALA A 65 1.27 -7.45 12.00
N TYR A 66 2.30 -7.87 11.27
CA TYR A 66 3.25 -8.89 11.71
C TYR A 66 3.93 -8.50 13.02
N PHE A 67 4.48 -7.28 13.13
CA PHE A 67 5.17 -6.86 14.35
C PHE A 67 4.21 -6.62 15.52
N LEU A 68 2.99 -6.15 15.27
CA LEU A 68 1.95 -6.06 16.29
C LEU A 68 1.59 -7.44 16.87
N SER A 69 1.38 -8.43 15.99
CA SER A 69 1.10 -9.80 16.44
C SER A 69 2.28 -10.44 17.15
N LYS A 70 3.50 -10.23 16.65
CA LYS A 70 4.70 -10.86 17.21
C LYS A 70 5.13 -10.28 18.55
N HIS A 71 5.15 -8.96 18.71
CA HIS A 71 5.72 -8.31 19.89
C HIS A 71 4.69 -7.86 20.91
N HIS A 72 3.44 -7.66 20.50
CA HIS A 72 2.41 -7.12 21.36
C HIS A 72 1.23 -8.08 21.56
N ASN A 73 1.25 -9.26 20.94
CA ASN A 73 0.16 -10.26 20.98
C ASN A 73 -1.20 -9.67 20.56
N ILE A 74 -1.18 -8.65 19.68
CA ILE A 74 -2.38 -8.02 19.13
C ILE A 74 -2.70 -8.66 17.78
N LYS A 75 -3.97 -8.97 17.53
CA LYS A 75 -4.45 -9.51 16.25
C LYS A 75 -5.18 -8.40 15.47
N PRO A 76 -4.45 -7.58 14.69
CA PRO A 76 -5.10 -6.52 13.93
C PRO A 76 -5.87 -7.08 12.73
N LEU A 77 -6.94 -6.40 12.34
CA LEU A 77 -7.65 -6.65 11.08
C LEU A 77 -6.98 -5.86 9.95
N ILE A 78 -6.60 -6.52 8.86
CA ILE A 78 -6.15 -5.83 7.65
C ILE A 78 -7.32 -5.74 6.68
N LEU A 79 -7.67 -4.52 6.27
CA LEU A 79 -8.64 -4.26 5.21
C LEU A 79 -7.89 -3.85 3.95
N GLU A 80 -8.00 -4.67 2.90
CA GLU A 80 -7.42 -4.41 1.58
C GLU A 80 -8.54 -4.41 0.53
N ALA A 81 -8.57 -3.38 -0.30
CA ALA A 81 -9.63 -3.20 -1.30
C ALA A 81 -9.56 -4.25 -2.42
N ARG A 82 -8.38 -4.83 -2.68
CA ARG A 82 -8.18 -5.82 -3.75
C ARG A 82 -7.51 -7.09 -3.22
N GLN A 83 -6.23 -7.25 -3.50
CA GLN A 83 -5.44 -8.41 -3.10
C GLN A 83 -4.21 -7.92 -2.34
N ILE A 84 -3.68 -8.77 -1.47
CA ILE A 84 -2.43 -8.49 -0.76
C ILE A 84 -1.35 -8.10 -1.77
N ALA A 85 -0.64 -7.01 -1.47
CA ALA A 85 0.40 -6.41 -2.29
C ALA A 85 -0.01 -5.96 -3.71
N TRP A 86 -1.30 -5.73 -4.01
CA TRP A 86 -1.77 -5.41 -5.38
C TRP A 86 -1.13 -4.16 -6.04
N ALA A 87 -0.73 -3.16 -5.25
CA ALA A 87 -0.27 -1.87 -5.74
C ALA A 87 1.27 -1.78 -5.84
N ALA A 88 1.87 -0.75 -5.25
CA ALA A 88 3.30 -0.49 -5.35
C ALA A 88 4.16 -1.68 -4.86
N SER A 89 3.75 -2.36 -3.78
CA SER A 89 4.52 -3.45 -3.19
C SER A 89 4.67 -4.67 -4.11
N GLY A 90 3.60 -5.12 -4.78
CA GLY A 90 3.65 -6.26 -5.69
C GLY A 90 4.26 -5.91 -7.06
N LYS A 91 4.36 -4.62 -7.41
CA LYS A 91 5.03 -4.14 -8.62
C LYS A 91 6.49 -3.73 -8.38
N ALA A 92 6.95 -3.75 -7.12
CA ALA A 92 8.32 -3.38 -6.78
C ALA A 92 9.31 -4.41 -7.33
N GLY A 93 10.47 -3.95 -7.80
CA GLY A 93 11.53 -4.83 -8.32
C GLY A 93 12.28 -5.64 -7.27
N GLY A 94 11.96 -5.50 -5.99
CA GLY A 94 12.55 -6.28 -4.89
C GLY A 94 14.04 -6.03 -4.63
N PHE A 95 14.58 -4.92 -5.13
CA PHE A 95 16.00 -4.58 -5.05
C PHE A 95 16.28 -3.55 -3.95
N LEU A 96 17.28 -3.84 -3.11
CA LEU A 96 17.79 -2.95 -2.08
C LEU A 96 19.30 -2.83 -2.24
N ALA A 97 19.82 -1.60 -2.24
CA ALA A 97 21.25 -1.33 -2.30
C ALA A 97 21.69 -0.50 -1.09
N LYS A 98 22.64 -1.06 -0.34
CA LYS A 98 23.23 -0.40 0.83
C LYS A 98 24.09 0.78 0.38
N GLY A 99 24.02 1.90 1.10
CA GLY A 99 24.83 3.10 0.84
C GLY A 99 24.41 3.96 -0.35
N TRP A 100 23.35 3.61 -1.08
CA TRP A 100 22.88 4.41 -2.24
C TRP A 100 22.01 5.60 -1.82
N ALA A 101 21.38 5.52 -0.64
CA ALA A 101 20.60 6.62 -0.08
C ALA A 101 21.51 7.61 0.67
N GLN A 102 21.26 8.90 0.50
CA GLN A 102 22.09 9.98 1.04
C GLN A 102 21.34 10.82 2.08
N GLY A 103 22.08 11.50 2.94
CA GLY A 103 21.51 12.37 3.98
C GLY A 103 20.81 11.60 5.10
N ALA A 104 19.82 12.23 5.74
CA ALA A 104 19.14 11.66 6.91
C ALA A 104 18.42 10.33 6.62
N SER A 105 17.98 10.11 5.37
CA SER A 105 17.34 8.85 4.97
C SER A 105 18.35 7.70 4.76
N GLY A 106 19.62 8.00 4.52
CA GLY A 106 20.68 7.00 4.31
C GLY A 106 20.88 6.08 5.51
N VAL A 107 20.89 6.64 6.72
CA VAL A 107 21.04 5.86 7.97
C VAL A 107 19.89 4.87 8.13
N PHE A 108 18.66 5.28 7.82
CA PHE A 108 17.50 4.39 7.86
C PHE A 108 17.54 3.34 6.75
N ALA A 109 17.98 3.70 5.55
CA ALA A 109 18.10 2.76 4.43
C ALA A 109 19.13 1.66 4.73
N ASP A 110 20.28 2.01 5.31
CA ASP A 110 21.30 1.05 5.68
C ASP A 110 20.84 0.13 6.82
N ALA A 111 20.20 0.70 7.84
CA ALA A 111 19.61 -0.09 8.91
C ALA A 111 18.49 -1.03 8.39
N ALA A 112 17.65 -0.54 7.48
CA ALA A 112 16.62 -1.35 6.85
C ALA A 112 17.23 -2.46 6.00
N PHE A 113 18.31 -2.20 5.25
CA PHE A 113 19.02 -3.21 4.47
C PHE A 113 19.51 -4.36 5.35
N ASP A 114 20.19 -4.04 6.46
CA ASP A 114 20.67 -5.05 7.41
C ASP A 114 19.51 -5.81 8.08
N PHE A 115 18.41 -5.11 8.35
CA PHE A 115 17.21 -5.71 8.93
C PHE A 115 16.51 -6.71 8.00
N HIS A 116 16.52 -6.49 6.68
CA HIS A 116 15.96 -7.45 5.72
C HIS A 116 16.72 -8.79 5.74
N GLU A 117 18.04 -8.79 5.98
CA GLU A 117 18.79 -10.03 6.18
C GLU A 117 18.35 -10.77 7.45
N HIS A 118 18.13 -10.03 8.53
CA HIS A 118 17.64 -10.62 9.78
C HIS A 118 16.27 -11.28 9.59
N LEU A 119 15.33 -10.58 8.94
CA LEU A 119 14.00 -11.12 8.62
C LEU A 119 14.07 -12.30 7.66
N ALA A 120 15.00 -12.31 6.71
CA ALA A 120 15.21 -13.44 5.82
C ALA A 120 15.63 -14.71 6.57
N LYS A 121 16.46 -14.57 7.61
CA LYS A 121 16.83 -15.72 8.45
C LYS A 121 15.66 -16.20 9.29
N GLU A 122 14.91 -15.29 9.86
CA GLU A 122 13.79 -15.65 10.74
C GLU A 122 12.61 -16.27 9.98
N LEU A 123 12.27 -15.71 8.81
CA LEU A 123 11.09 -16.10 8.03
C LEU A 123 11.41 -17.12 6.92
N GLU A 124 12.56 -17.81 6.99
CA GLU A 124 13.04 -18.73 5.95
C GLU A 124 12.97 -18.12 4.54
N GLY A 125 13.43 -16.88 4.41
CA GLY A 125 13.20 -16.03 3.24
C GLY A 125 13.73 -16.57 1.93
N GLU A 126 14.82 -17.34 1.93
CA GLU A 126 15.34 -18.00 0.73
C GLU A 126 14.29 -18.96 0.12
N LYS A 127 13.56 -19.67 0.98
CA LYS A 127 12.54 -20.65 0.58
C LYS A 127 11.19 -19.98 0.34
N ASN A 128 10.79 -19.06 1.22
CA ASN A 128 9.43 -18.52 1.23
C ASN A 128 9.23 -17.36 0.25
N TYR A 129 10.26 -16.55 0.00
CA TYR A 129 10.17 -15.38 -0.89
C TYR A 129 11.46 -15.11 -1.68
N GLN A 130 12.29 -16.15 -1.88
CA GLN A 130 13.48 -16.12 -2.74
C GLN A 130 14.46 -14.99 -2.38
N TYR A 131 14.57 -14.67 -1.09
CA TYR A 131 15.58 -13.73 -0.62
C TYR A 131 16.97 -14.17 -1.06
N ARG A 132 17.76 -13.24 -1.61
CA ARG A 132 19.14 -13.51 -2.03
C ARG A 132 19.99 -12.26 -1.89
N LYS A 133 21.21 -12.42 -1.39
CA LYS A 133 22.21 -11.35 -1.42
C LYS A 133 22.85 -11.25 -2.79
N LEU A 134 23.09 -10.03 -3.23
CA LEU A 134 23.74 -9.72 -4.50
C LEU A 134 24.83 -8.69 -4.28
N THR A 135 25.92 -8.82 -5.04
CA THR A 135 26.93 -7.77 -5.15
C THR A 135 26.46 -6.75 -6.18
N THR A 136 26.42 -5.48 -5.81
CA THR A 136 25.94 -4.38 -6.65
C THR A 136 27.08 -3.43 -6.96
N LEU A 137 27.09 -2.90 -8.18
CA LEU A 137 28.07 -1.93 -8.65
C LEU A 137 27.34 -0.67 -9.10
N GLU A 138 27.87 0.48 -8.72
CA GLU A 138 27.44 1.79 -9.20
C GLU A 138 28.55 2.35 -10.08
N LEU A 139 28.21 2.78 -11.30
CA LEU A 139 29.17 3.34 -12.26
C LEU A 139 28.83 4.80 -12.52
N PHE A 140 29.79 5.68 -12.28
CA PHE A 140 29.68 7.09 -12.62
C PHE A 140 30.33 7.33 -13.99
N ILE A 141 29.55 7.80 -14.95
CA ILE A 141 30.05 8.18 -16.27
C ILE A 141 30.19 9.71 -16.28
N PRO A 142 31.42 10.26 -16.28
CA PRO A 142 31.63 11.69 -16.39
C PRO A 142 31.14 12.17 -17.76
N LYS A 143 30.47 13.33 -17.78
CA LYS A 143 30.07 13.99 -19.03
C LYS A 143 31.32 14.61 -19.65
N GLU A 144 31.59 14.35 -20.94
CA GLU A 144 32.66 15.02 -21.69
C GLU A 144 32.46 16.53 -21.59
N GLN A 145 33.53 17.25 -21.27
CA GLN A 145 33.53 18.71 -21.31
C GLN A 145 33.54 19.12 -22.79
N GLU A 146 32.44 19.73 -23.26
CA GLU A 146 32.46 20.48 -24.52
C GLU A 146 33.48 21.61 -24.31
N GLY A 147 34.60 21.55 -25.02
CA GLY A 147 35.68 22.52 -24.89
C GLY A 147 35.17 23.93 -25.19
N GLU A 148 35.28 24.81 -24.20
CA GLU A 148 35.20 26.25 -24.42
C GLU A 148 36.37 26.62 -25.33
N GLY A 149 36.08 27.02 -26.57
CA GLY A 149 37.07 27.55 -27.48
C GLY A 149 37.70 28.80 -26.87
N GLU A 150 39.02 28.79 -26.72
CA GLU A 150 39.81 29.95 -26.36
C GLU A 150 39.68 31.01 -27.47
N GLU A 151 38.90 32.08 -27.22
CA GLU A 151 39.03 33.33 -27.97
C GLU A 151 40.31 34.04 -27.50
N GLU A 152 41.42 33.84 -28.22
CA GLU A 152 42.58 34.71 -28.15
C GLU A 152 42.16 36.15 -28.54
N ARG A 153 42.07 37.04 -27.55
CA ARG A 153 42.11 38.49 -27.80
C ARG A 153 43.56 38.95 -27.77
N GLU A 154 44.12 39.22 -28.96
CA GLU A 154 45.31 40.04 -29.15
C GLU A 154 45.09 41.44 -28.54
N GLU A 155 45.75 41.73 -27.40
CA GLU A 155 45.99 43.10 -26.97
C GLU A 155 47.23 43.65 -27.69
N LEU A 156 46.99 44.39 -28.77
CA LEU A 156 47.97 45.29 -29.38
C LEU A 156 48.24 46.46 -28.42
N GLY A 157 49.31 46.34 -27.63
CA GLY A 157 49.86 47.45 -26.85
C GLY A 157 50.65 48.42 -27.73
N GLU A 158 50.03 49.54 -28.11
CA GLU A 158 50.74 50.73 -28.62
C GLU A 158 51.40 51.53 -27.48
N LYS A 159 52.74 51.64 -27.57
CA LYS A 159 53.60 52.84 -27.42
C LYS A 159 53.78 53.62 -26.09
N GLU A 160 55.01 54.16 -26.04
CA GLU A 160 55.60 55.23 -25.21
C GLU A 160 56.21 54.78 -23.86
N LYS A 161 57.49 54.97 -23.53
CA LYS A 161 58.63 55.76 -24.07
C LYS A 161 59.94 55.08 -23.68
#